data_AF-A0A957RGP4-F1
#
_entry.id   AF-A0A957RGP4-F1
#
_cell.length_a   1.000
_cell.length_b   1.000
_cell.length_c   1.000
_cell.angle_alpha   90.00
_cell.angle_beta   90.00
_cell.angle_gamma   90.00
#
_symmetry.space_group_name_H-M   'P 1'
#
loop_
_entity.id
_entity.type
_entity.pdbx_description
1 polymer ?
#
loop_
_entity_poly.entity_id
_entity_poly.type
_entity_poly.pdbx_seq_one_letter_code
_entity_poly.pdbx_strand_id
1 'polypeptide(L)'
;MQARRMTLPRVLVVLFAGLLLSACGGGNTGSTWFNLPSAPVEVQENGTASVYGFNLGQILDPAMVSQLQGAGAEKLDVRIGYEGVMPLLNGESLPYVNWDQGSVAEVQNIVQSMPNLPNAGLISRALPMLRTFGVGVSLNLPGDSVPNWDGSTPSMTATGEDQAAVGPVNLGGLAVDDQGAVSLDGISLGDLGAAVNLPPQVMSMVQQLGVNELSVDTSPNGIQLSMDGRSLPGLTFDPASLNRALGVAGAFVDAPTQAMLDQAAPLLESSDINMALSFTGEPTGETDLGNVPVTINEDGTLSAFGLSMGDQPVLDAATLGMLQDANIQQLSLDVQENGLNLAANGKKLPSVSWNEDSLPVLASVVGGVAGIAPATLESGLGVLRNSGLSTSVNLPPKAGEAAMEMPESVDFTYAPPELGDLSAPVVKLDATLNQDGSLAEAAGLDQNALAGLGLGGPLVPANVMAILDSLGASEVNLTSDPDMLHLFLDGSEALTVQYDQASLENALDLAVPLLGDASPLANPDLQELIRTVFLPLLPGSDLDVTVHLN
;
A
#
# COMPACT_ATOMS: atom_id res chain seq x y z
N MET A 1 -57.06 -33.19 15.72
CA MET A 1 -57.85 -31.97 15.57
C MET A 1 -57.04 -30.98 14.75
N GLN A 2 -57.49 -30.68 13.53
CA GLN A 2 -56.90 -29.69 12.62
C GLN A 2 -57.18 -28.28 13.17
N ALA A 3 -56.13 -27.58 13.61
CA ALA A 3 -56.20 -26.15 13.91
C ALA A 3 -55.90 -25.36 12.63
N ARG A 4 -56.84 -24.47 12.29
CA ARG A 4 -57.01 -23.77 11.00
C ARG A 4 -55.88 -22.79 10.65
N ARG A 5 -55.37 -22.91 9.42
CA ARG A 5 -54.70 -21.87 8.61
C ARG A 5 -55.65 -20.69 8.28
N MET A 6 -55.98 -19.83 9.25
CA MET A 6 -56.89 -18.68 9.00
C MET A 6 -56.34 -17.29 9.38
N THR A 7 -55.10 -17.17 9.86
CA THR A 7 -54.52 -15.90 10.30
C THR A 7 -53.78 -15.14 9.20
N LEU A 8 -53.02 -15.84 8.34
CA LEU A 8 -52.24 -15.22 7.26
C LEU A 8 -53.08 -14.41 6.23
N PRO A 9 -54.27 -14.88 5.77
CA PRO A 9 -55.05 -14.13 4.78
C PRO A 9 -55.63 -12.82 5.34
N ARG A 10 -55.91 -12.76 6.65
CA ARG A 10 -56.50 -11.58 7.30
C ARG A 10 -55.47 -10.50 7.58
N VAL A 11 -54.25 -10.88 7.94
CA VAL A 11 -53.11 -9.95 8.06
C VAL A 11 -52.76 -9.39 6.69
N LEU A 12 -52.72 -10.22 5.64
CA LEU A 12 -52.49 -9.77 4.27
C LEU A 12 -53.55 -8.79 3.76
N VAL A 13 -54.84 -9.01 4.07
CA VAL A 13 -55.92 -8.11 3.63
C VAL A 13 -55.87 -6.75 4.30
N VAL A 14 -55.50 -6.66 5.59
CA VAL A 14 -55.33 -5.38 6.29
C VAL A 14 -54.10 -4.63 5.76
N LEU A 15 -53.01 -5.34 5.45
CA LEU A 15 -51.79 -4.79 4.88
C LEU A 15 -52.01 -4.29 3.43
N PHE A 16 -52.77 -5.04 2.62
CA PHE A 16 -53.17 -4.64 1.26
C PHE A 16 -54.15 -3.46 1.24
N ALA A 17 -55.06 -3.39 2.21
CA ALA A 17 -55.99 -2.27 2.34
C ALA A 17 -55.29 -0.97 2.79
N GLY A 18 -54.22 -1.07 3.57
CA GLY A 18 -53.32 0.06 3.88
C GLY A 18 -52.55 0.55 2.66
N LEU A 19 -52.03 -0.38 1.85
CA LEU A 19 -51.30 -0.11 0.60
C LEU A 19 -52.15 0.57 -0.50
N LEU A 20 -53.43 0.23 -0.60
CA LEU A 20 -54.34 0.78 -1.62
C LEU A 20 -54.80 2.22 -1.31
N LEU A 21 -54.61 2.71 -0.09
CA LEU A 21 -54.99 4.08 0.31
C LEU A 21 -53.82 5.08 0.25
N SER A 22 -52.58 4.63 0.04
CA SER A 22 -51.39 5.49 0.00
C SER A 22 -50.81 5.70 -1.41
N ALA A 23 -51.43 5.16 -2.45
CA ALA A 23 -50.96 5.32 -3.83
C ALA A 23 -51.34 6.70 -4.42
N CYS A 24 -50.73 7.78 -3.92
CA CYS A 24 -50.67 9.07 -4.62
C CYS A 24 -49.49 9.89 -4.08
N GLY A 25 -48.37 9.90 -4.81
CA GLY A 25 -47.20 10.68 -4.44
C GLY A 25 -45.93 10.30 -5.18
N GLY A 26 -45.92 10.40 -6.52
CA GLY A 26 -44.68 10.26 -7.30
C GLY A 26 -43.77 11.47 -7.10
N GLY A 27 -42.59 11.25 -6.53
CA GLY A 27 -41.52 12.25 -6.42
C GLY A 27 -40.18 11.54 -6.22
N ASN A 28 -39.21 11.82 -7.12
CA ASN A 28 -37.86 11.24 -7.16
C ASN A 28 -36.92 11.76 -6.05
N THR A 29 -37.45 12.33 -4.96
CA THR A 29 -36.70 12.64 -3.75
C THR A 29 -37.07 11.57 -2.73
N GLY A 30 -36.51 10.37 -2.91
CA GLY A 30 -36.95 9.21 -2.13
C GLY A 30 -36.60 9.38 -0.65
N SER A 31 -37.58 9.10 0.18
CA SER A 31 -37.42 8.89 1.62
C SER A 31 -38.33 7.72 1.99
N THR A 32 -38.08 7.07 3.12
CA THR A 32 -39.01 6.07 3.65
C THR A 32 -40.34 6.77 3.97
N TRP A 33 -41.44 6.41 3.30
CA TRP A 33 -42.72 7.11 3.45
C TRP A 33 -43.34 6.91 4.84
N PHE A 34 -43.16 5.71 5.39
CA PHE A 34 -43.59 5.34 6.72
C PHE A 34 -42.52 4.47 7.35
N ASN A 35 -42.04 4.85 8.54
CA ASN A 35 -41.14 4.02 9.33
C ASN A 35 -41.97 3.29 10.39
N LEU A 36 -42.21 2.00 10.20
CA LEU A 36 -42.99 1.21 11.12
C LEU A 36 -42.18 0.92 12.40
N PRO A 37 -42.85 0.81 13.57
CA PRO A 37 -42.19 0.31 14.76
C PRO A 37 -41.64 -1.10 14.52
N SER A 38 -40.46 -1.39 15.06
CA SER A 38 -39.88 -2.74 14.97
C SER A 38 -40.79 -3.77 15.63
N ALA A 39 -40.93 -4.93 15.00
CA ALA A 39 -41.59 -6.07 15.62
C ALA A 39 -40.68 -6.61 16.74
N PRO A 40 -41.13 -6.63 18.01
CA PRO A 40 -40.34 -7.15 19.11
C PRO A 40 -40.32 -8.68 19.06
N VAL A 41 -39.11 -9.23 19.04
CA VAL A 41 -38.80 -10.66 19.12
C VAL A 41 -38.15 -10.88 20.48
N GLU A 42 -38.91 -11.39 21.43
CA GLU A 42 -38.40 -11.75 22.75
C GLU A 42 -37.64 -13.07 22.65
N VAL A 43 -36.34 -13.05 22.92
CA VAL A 43 -35.44 -14.21 22.90
C VAL A 43 -35.14 -14.65 24.32
N GLN A 44 -35.32 -15.94 24.60
CA GLN A 44 -35.00 -16.55 25.89
C GLN A 44 -33.53 -17.04 25.92
N GLU A 45 -33.00 -17.33 27.11
CA GLU A 45 -31.62 -17.85 27.29
C GLU A 45 -31.34 -19.13 26.49
N ASN A 46 -32.38 -19.95 26.25
CA ASN A 46 -32.27 -21.16 25.44
C ASN A 46 -32.38 -20.91 23.92
N GLY A 47 -32.39 -19.65 23.47
CA GLY A 47 -32.50 -19.27 22.06
C GLY A 47 -33.90 -19.40 21.46
N THR A 48 -34.91 -19.76 22.25
CA THR A 48 -36.32 -19.74 21.80
C THR A 48 -36.85 -18.33 21.75
N ALA A 49 -37.62 -18.02 20.70
CA ALA A 49 -38.15 -16.68 20.48
C ALA A 49 -39.68 -16.64 20.46
N SER A 50 -40.22 -15.48 20.78
CA SER A 50 -41.63 -15.17 20.60
C SER A 50 -41.86 -13.75 20.09
N VAL A 51 -42.85 -13.58 19.24
CA VAL A 51 -43.26 -12.26 18.71
C VAL A 51 -44.71 -12.02 19.08
N TYR A 52 -44.99 -10.96 19.82
CA TYR A 52 -46.33 -10.67 20.37
C TYR A 52 -46.97 -11.87 21.08
N GLY A 53 -46.16 -12.67 21.79
CA GLY A 53 -46.60 -13.88 22.49
C GLY A 53 -46.77 -15.13 21.61
N PHE A 54 -46.55 -15.04 20.30
CA PHE A 54 -46.51 -16.21 19.42
C PHE A 54 -45.11 -16.82 19.41
N ASN A 55 -44.99 -18.06 19.86
CA ASN A 55 -43.72 -18.79 19.87
C ASN A 55 -43.26 -19.12 18.43
N LEU A 56 -42.02 -18.78 18.12
CA LEU A 56 -41.37 -19.02 16.81
C LEU A 56 -40.46 -20.26 16.82
N GLY A 57 -40.29 -20.90 17.97
CA GLY A 57 -39.29 -21.94 18.19
C GLY A 57 -37.92 -21.36 18.49
N GLN A 58 -36.90 -22.22 18.41
CA GLN A 58 -35.50 -21.83 18.54
C GLN A 58 -35.03 -21.14 17.26
N ILE A 59 -34.60 -19.89 17.37
CA ILE A 59 -34.10 -19.10 16.22
C ILE A 59 -32.62 -18.75 16.38
N LEU A 60 -32.07 -18.83 17.60
CA LEU A 60 -30.66 -18.64 17.92
C LEU A 60 -30.16 -19.85 18.73
N ASP A 61 -28.87 -20.13 18.66
CA ASP A 61 -28.25 -21.10 19.57
C ASP A 61 -28.04 -20.47 20.95
N PRO A 62 -28.19 -21.23 22.06
CA PRO A 62 -27.96 -20.71 23.42
C PRO A 62 -26.57 -20.12 23.60
N ALA A 63 -25.56 -20.71 22.93
CA ALA A 63 -24.20 -20.20 22.93
C ALA A 63 -24.13 -18.80 22.30
N MET A 64 -24.86 -18.57 21.20
CA MET A 64 -24.93 -17.26 20.55
C MET A 64 -25.65 -16.22 21.43
N VAL A 65 -26.71 -16.62 22.13
CA VAL A 65 -27.38 -15.74 23.12
C VAL A 65 -26.39 -15.33 24.21
N SER A 66 -25.65 -16.30 24.76
CA SER A 66 -24.62 -16.02 25.78
C SER A 66 -23.47 -15.17 25.25
N GLN A 67 -23.05 -15.34 23.98
CA GLN A 67 -22.02 -14.52 23.35
C GLN A 67 -22.48 -13.08 23.17
N LEU A 68 -23.71 -12.88 22.67
CA LEU A 68 -24.33 -11.56 22.54
C LEU A 68 -24.42 -10.87 23.90
N GLN A 69 -24.92 -11.56 24.93
CA GLN A 69 -24.97 -11.03 26.30
C GLN A 69 -23.57 -10.72 26.86
N GLY A 70 -22.58 -11.57 26.57
CA GLY A 70 -21.18 -11.35 26.95
C GLY A 70 -20.56 -10.12 26.28
N ALA A 71 -21.00 -9.79 25.07
CA ALA A 71 -20.68 -8.55 24.37
C ALA A 71 -21.51 -7.33 24.84
N GLY A 72 -22.33 -7.48 25.88
CA GLY A 72 -23.20 -6.43 26.40
C GLY A 72 -24.42 -6.15 25.52
N ALA A 73 -24.77 -7.05 24.59
CA ALA A 73 -25.98 -6.92 23.79
C ALA A 73 -27.21 -7.30 24.63
N GLU A 74 -28.12 -6.35 24.79
CA GLU A 74 -29.43 -6.55 25.40
C GLU A 74 -30.54 -6.43 24.35
N LYS A 75 -30.30 -5.60 23.33
CA LYS A 75 -31.25 -5.38 22.23
C LYS A 75 -30.52 -5.20 20.90
N LEU A 76 -30.88 -5.99 19.91
CA LEU A 76 -30.42 -5.85 18.53
C LEU A 76 -31.61 -5.51 17.63
N ASP A 77 -31.67 -4.28 17.12
CA ASP A 77 -32.71 -3.83 16.19
C ASP A 77 -32.14 -3.80 14.77
N VAL A 78 -32.81 -4.43 13.81
CA VAL A 78 -32.42 -4.37 12.40
C VAL A 78 -33.53 -3.70 11.64
N ARG A 79 -33.22 -2.57 11.00
CA ARG A 79 -34.16 -1.75 10.25
C ARG A 79 -33.82 -1.74 8.77
N ILE A 80 -34.82 -1.91 7.93
CA ILE A 80 -34.68 -1.89 6.48
C ILE A 80 -35.53 -0.74 5.96
N GLY A 81 -34.93 0.17 5.21
CA GLY A 81 -35.61 1.36 4.68
C GLY A 81 -34.99 1.88 3.39
N TYR A 82 -35.34 3.12 3.05
CA TYR A 82 -34.90 3.75 1.80
C TYR A 82 -33.38 3.82 1.66
N GLU A 83 -32.69 4.18 2.75
CA GLU A 83 -31.24 4.38 2.83
C GLU A 83 -30.45 3.09 2.95
N GLY A 84 -31.04 2.00 3.45
CA GLY A 84 -30.27 0.79 3.71
C GLY A 84 -30.86 -0.21 4.70
N VAL A 85 -29.98 -1.10 5.17
CA VAL A 85 -30.18 -2.01 6.30
C VAL A 85 -29.34 -1.53 7.47
N MET A 86 -29.99 -1.01 8.51
CA MET A 86 -29.39 -0.37 9.66
C MET A 86 -29.55 -1.23 10.91
N PRO A 87 -28.48 -1.90 11.35
CA PRO A 87 -28.43 -2.55 12.65
C PRO A 87 -28.17 -1.52 13.76
N LEU A 88 -28.89 -1.67 14.88
CA LEU A 88 -28.67 -0.91 16.10
C LEU A 88 -28.46 -1.89 17.25
N LEU A 89 -27.43 -1.63 18.05
CA LEU A 89 -27.15 -2.34 19.29
C LEU A 89 -27.49 -1.43 20.46
N ASN A 90 -28.40 -1.88 21.34
CA ASN A 90 -28.84 -1.15 22.51
C ASN A 90 -29.35 0.29 22.21
N GLY A 91 -29.83 0.51 20.97
CA GLY A 91 -30.29 1.81 20.49
C GLY A 91 -29.23 2.66 19.79
N GLU A 92 -27.97 2.23 19.76
CA GLU A 92 -26.87 2.90 19.07
C GLU A 92 -26.60 2.24 17.72
N SER A 93 -26.29 3.04 16.69
CA SER A 93 -26.04 2.53 15.34
C SER A 93 -24.73 1.73 15.27
N LEU A 94 -24.79 0.60 14.55
CA LEU A 94 -23.64 -0.14 14.06
C LEU A 94 -23.37 0.26 12.59
N PRO A 95 -22.23 -0.16 11.99
CA PRO A 95 -22.01 -0.03 10.55
C PRO A 95 -23.20 -0.63 9.79
N TYR A 96 -23.67 0.08 8.78
CA TYR A 96 -24.90 -0.26 8.09
C TYR A 96 -24.67 -0.42 6.60
N VAL A 97 -25.49 -1.27 5.98
CA VAL A 97 -25.47 -1.46 4.53
C VAL A 97 -26.25 -0.32 3.91
N ASN A 98 -25.60 0.57 3.18
CA ASN A 98 -26.29 1.62 2.42
C ASN A 98 -26.64 1.11 1.02
N TRP A 99 -27.72 1.63 0.45
CA TRP A 99 -28.08 1.33 -0.92
C TRP A 99 -28.80 2.49 -1.61
N ASP A 100 -28.72 2.49 -2.93
CA ASP A 100 -29.43 3.40 -3.82
C ASP A 100 -30.35 2.60 -4.76
N GLN A 101 -30.94 3.28 -5.76
CA GLN A 101 -31.81 2.60 -6.72
C GLN A 101 -31.05 1.59 -7.60
N GLY A 102 -29.82 1.92 -8.02
CA GLY A 102 -29.00 1.08 -8.89
C GLY A 102 -28.55 -0.20 -8.19
N SER A 103 -27.96 -0.07 -7.02
CA SER A 103 -27.49 -1.18 -6.19
C SER A 103 -28.60 -2.13 -5.76
N VAL A 104 -29.80 -1.64 -5.46
CA VAL A 104 -30.94 -2.53 -5.17
C VAL A 104 -31.40 -3.29 -6.40
N ALA A 105 -31.41 -2.65 -7.57
CA ALA A 105 -31.69 -3.36 -8.82
C ALA A 105 -30.65 -4.45 -9.08
N GLU A 106 -29.37 -4.19 -8.76
CA GLU A 106 -28.31 -5.18 -8.90
C GLU A 106 -28.46 -6.33 -7.91
N VAL A 107 -28.78 -6.06 -6.63
CA VAL A 107 -29.12 -7.10 -5.65
C VAL A 107 -30.29 -7.95 -6.15
N GLN A 108 -31.32 -7.34 -6.74
CA GLN A 108 -32.45 -8.09 -7.31
C GLN A 108 -32.02 -9.00 -8.46
N ASN A 109 -31.07 -8.57 -9.30
CA ASN A 109 -30.51 -9.38 -10.38
C ASN A 109 -29.70 -10.56 -9.82
N ILE A 110 -28.81 -10.30 -8.87
CA ILE A 110 -27.99 -11.32 -8.19
C ILE A 110 -28.88 -12.36 -7.48
N VAL A 111 -29.87 -11.90 -6.71
CA VAL A 111 -30.82 -12.78 -6.01
C VAL A 111 -31.58 -13.68 -6.98
N GLN A 112 -31.90 -13.18 -8.18
CA GLN A 112 -32.59 -13.96 -9.21
C GLN A 112 -31.68 -14.94 -9.96
N SER A 113 -30.39 -14.64 -10.07
CA SER A 113 -29.41 -15.51 -10.72
C SER A 113 -28.93 -16.64 -9.81
N MET A 114 -29.12 -16.54 -8.48
CA MET A 114 -28.76 -17.58 -7.52
C MET A 114 -29.76 -18.75 -7.51
N PRO A 115 -29.40 -19.96 -8.02
CA PRO A 115 -30.35 -21.06 -8.20
C PRO A 115 -30.81 -21.72 -6.88
N ASN A 116 -30.05 -21.53 -5.80
CA ASN A 116 -30.26 -22.22 -4.53
C ASN A 116 -30.81 -21.32 -3.40
N LEU A 117 -31.07 -20.03 -3.67
CA LEU A 117 -31.55 -19.13 -2.64
C LEU A 117 -33.05 -19.36 -2.37
N PRO A 118 -33.44 -19.86 -1.18
CA PRO A 118 -34.84 -20.07 -0.87
C PRO A 118 -35.61 -18.76 -0.92
N ASN A 119 -36.76 -18.77 -1.59
CA ASN A 119 -37.62 -17.58 -1.72
C ASN A 119 -36.96 -16.40 -2.47
N ALA A 120 -35.95 -16.63 -3.31
CA ALA A 120 -35.32 -15.58 -4.15
C ALA A 120 -36.35 -14.64 -4.81
N GLY A 121 -37.36 -15.22 -5.47
CA GLY A 121 -38.42 -14.45 -6.11
C GLY A 121 -39.34 -13.68 -5.15
N LEU A 122 -39.44 -14.07 -3.87
CA LEU A 122 -40.14 -13.27 -2.86
C LEU A 122 -39.26 -12.12 -2.38
N ILE A 123 -37.98 -12.38 -2.11
CA ILE A 123 -37.00 -11.38 -1.67
C ILE A 123 -36.89 -10.28 -2.72
N SER A 124 -36.72 -10.63 -3.99
CA SER A 124 -36.62 -9.65 -5.09
C SER A 124 -37.86 -8.76 -5.20
N ARG A 125 -39.07 -9.31 -4.98
CA ARG A 125 -40.32 -8.55 -4.98
C ARG A 125 -40.54 -7.72 -3.71
N ALA A 126 -40.01 -8.17 -2.57
CA ALA A 126 -40.16 -7.50 -1.29
C ALA A 126 -39.22 -6.30 -1.16
N LEU A 127 -37.99 -6.37 -1.68
CA LEU A 127 -36.97 -5.32 -1.50
C LEU A 127 -37.46 -3.89 -1.84
N PRO A 128 -38.10 -3.62 -2.99
CA PRO A 128 -38.62 -2.28 -3.28
C PRO A 128 -39.66 -1.82 -2.26
N MET A 129 -40.53 -2.74 -1.82
CA MET A 129 -41.54 -2.45 -0.80
C MET A 129 -40.90 -2.14 0.56
N LEU A 130 -39.87 -2.89 0.95
CA LEU A 130 -39.16 -2.65 2.21
C LEU A 130 -38.50 -1.26 2.23
N ARG A 131 -37.97 -0.81 1.08
CA ARG A 131 -37.44 0.55 0.93
C ARG A 131 -38.51 1.64 1.07
N THR A 132 -39.73 1.37 0.57
CA THR A 132 -40.84 2.32 0.69
C THR A 132 -41.42 2.38 2.12
N PHE A 133 -41.55 1.22 2.79
CA PHE A 133 -42.36 1.06 4.00
C PHE A 133 -41.60 0.83 5.30
N GLY A 134 -40.27 0.96 5.32
CA GLY A 134 -39.47 1.06 6.55
C GLY A 134 -39.85 0.05 7.62
N VAL A 135 -39.30 -1.17 7.56
CA VAL A 135 -39.63 -2.22 8.54
C VAL A 135 -38.48 -2.43 9.51
N GLY A 136 -38.79 -2.80 10.75
CA GLY A 136 -37.79 -3.15 11.74
C GLY A 136 -38.11 -4.46 12.46
N VAL A 137 -37.08 -5.12 12.94
CA VAL A 137 -37.17 -6.30 13.81
C VAL A 137 -36.23 -6.09 14.98
N SER A 138 -36.76 -6.11 16.20
CA SER A 138 -35.98 -5.90 17.42
C SER A 138 -35.87 -7.22 18.17
N LEU A 139 -34.68 -7.80 18.21
CA LEU A 139 -34.36 -8.94 19.06
C LEU A 139 -34.07 -8.42 20.47
N ASN A 140 -34.95 -8.75 21.41
CA ASN A 140 -34.79 -8.45 22.83
C ASN A 140 -34.18 -9.68 23.49
N LEU A 141 -32.94 -9.55 23.95
CA LEU A 141 -32.21 -10.59 24.65
C LEU A 141 -32.55 -10.54 26.15
N PRO A 142 -32.32 -11.61 26.92
CA PRO A 142 -32.51 -11.56 28.36
C PRO A 142 -31.57 -10.52 28.98
N GLY A 143 -32.09 -9.55 29.74
CA GLY A 143 -31.29 -8.45 30.29
C GLY A 143 -32.16 -7.35 30.91
N ASP A 144 -31.54 -6.24 31.28
CA ASP A 144 -32.24 -5.06 31.77
C ASP A 144 -32.97 -4.32 30.63
N SER A 145 -33.89 -3.42 30.98
CA SER A 145 -34.72 -2.74 29.99
C SER A 145 -33.95 -1.65 29.24
N VAL A 146 -33.65 -1.91 27.96
CA VAL A 146 -33.12 -0.90 27.02
C VAL A 146 -34.23 0.07 26.58
N PRO A 147 -33.95 1.38 26.45
CA PRO A 147 -34.88 2.34 25.86
C PRO A 147 -35.46 1.89 24.51
N ASN A 148 -36.72 2.23 24.27
CA ASN A 148 -37.33 2.02 22.96
C ASN A 148 -36.75 3.02 21.96
N TRP A 149 -36.58 2.56 20.72
CA TRP A 149 -36.21 3.41 19.60
C TRP A 149 -37.16 4.61 19.49
N ASP A 150 -36.61 5.80 19.32
CA ASP A 150 -37.31 7.07 19.49
C ASP A 150 -38.15 7.52 18.27
N GLY A 151 -38.16 6.73 17.20
CA GLY A 151 -38.87 7.09 15.96
C GLY A 151 -37.96 7.63 14.87
N SER A 152 -36.69 7.91 15.17
CA SER A 152 -35.73 8.48 14.21
C SER A 152 -34.72 7.43 13.75
N THR A 153 -34.64 7.19 12.44
CA THR A 153 -33.48 6.50 11.86
C THR A 153 -32.32 7.48 11.95
N PRO A 154 -31.26 7.21 12.74
CA PRO A 154 -30.11 8.10 12.78
C PRO A 154 -29.58 8.25 11.36
N SER A 155 -29.60 9.47 10.83
CA SER A 155 -28.85 9.76 9.62
C SER A 155 -27.38 9.82 10.04
N MET A 156 -26.64 8.76 9.76
CA MET A 156 -25.18 8.85 9.69
C MET A 156 -24.86 9.63 8.43
N THR A 157 -25.00 10.95 8.49
CA THR A 157 -24.35 11.84 7.53
C THR A 157 -22.87 11.72 7.80
N ALA A 158 -22.10 11.28 6.80
CA ALA A 158 -20.65 11.41 6.79
C ALA A 158 -20.30 12.81 7.29
N THR A 159 -19.73 12.89 8.49
CA THR A 159 -19.39 14.15 9.12
C THR A 159 -18.14 14.70 8.46
N GLY A 160 -18.31 15.44 7.37
CA GLY A 160 -17.24 16.16 6.70
C GLY A 160 -16.27 15.27 5.92
N GLU A 161 -15.55 15.93 5.01
CA GLU A 161 -14.35 15.42 4.36
C GLU A 161 -13.26 15.30 5.44
N ASP A 162 -13.34 14.30 6.31
CA ASP A 162 -12.14 13.86 7.03
C ASP A 162 -11.17 13.40 5.94
N GLN A 163 -10.08 14.15 5.78
CA GLN A 163 -9.07 13.81 4.78
C GLN A 163 -8.49 12.45 5.14
N ALA A 164 -8.54 11.51 4.19
CA ALA A 164 -7.88 10.22 4.35
C ALA A 164 -6.39 10.46 4.64
N ALA A 165 -5.86 9.81 5.67
CA ALA A 165 -4.43 9.83 5.96
C ALA A 165 -3.65 8.92 5.00
N VAL A 166 -4.35 8.00 4.33
CA VAL A 166 -3.83 7.02 3.37
C VAL A 166 -4.60 7.17 2.06
N GLY A 167 -3.92 7.60 0.99
CA GLY A 167 -4.50 7.74 -0.35
C GLY A 167 -4.57 9.17 -0.89
N PRO A 168 -5.05 9.35 -2.13
CA PRO A 168 -5.70 8.33 -2.96
C PRO A 168 -4.72 7.26 -3.46
N VAL A 169 -5.07 5.99 -3.26
CA VAL A 169 -4.36 4.81 -3.82
C VAL A 169 -5.31 4.10 -4.79
N ASN A 170 -4.88 3.84 -6.00
CA ASN A 170 -5.60 3.05 -7.00
C ASN A 170 -4.84 1.76 -7.31
N LEU A 171 -5.44 0.62 -6.96
CA LEU A 171 -4.97 -0.72 -7.27
C LEU A 171 -5.79 -1.30 -8.44
N GLY A 172 -5.66 -0.68 -9.62
CA GLY A 172 -6.30 -1.13 -10.86
C GLY A 172 -5.62 -2.33 -11.52
N GLY A 173 -4.36 -2.59 -11.17
CA GLY A 173 -3.53 -3.64 -11.74
C GLY A 173 -3.81 -5.06 -11.22
N LEU A 174 -4.81 -5.25 -10.35
CA LEU A 174 -5.06 -6.55 -9.72
C LEU A 174 -5.80 -7.51 -10.66
N ALA A 175 -5.20 -8.67 -10.90
CA ALA A 175 -5.79 -9.76 -11.66
C ALA A 175 -5.78 -11.06 -10.85
N VAL A 176 -6.82 -11.87 -11.06
CA VAL A 176 -6.99 -13.18 -10.44
C VAL A 176 -6.97 -14.24 -11.53
N ASP A 177 -6.12 -15.25 -11.37
CA ASP A 177 -6.04 -16.38 -12.30
C ASP A 177 -7.14 -17.44 -12.05
N ASP A 178 -7.18 -18.47 -12.90
CA ASP A 178 -8.15 -19.58 -12.81
C ASP A 178 -8.01 -20.39 -11.51
N GLN A 179 -6.87 -20.28 -10.82
CA GLN A 179 -6.55 -20.95 -9.56
C GLN A 179 -6.89 -20.07 -8.34
N GLY A 180 -7.28 -18.82 -8.56
CA GLY A 180 -7.59 -17.84 -7.52
C GLY A 180 -6.37 -17.08 -7.01
N ALA A 181 -5.19 -17.23 -7.62
CA ALA A 181 -4.00 -16.49 -7.25
C ALA A 181 -4.09 -15.05 -7.75
N VAL A 182 -3.71 -14.11 -6.88
CA VAL A 182 -3.77 -12.68 -7.17
C VAL A 182 -2.40 -12.19 -7.65
N SER A 183 -2.39 -11.43 -8.73
CA SER A 183 -1.22 -10.72 -9.27
C SER A 183 -1.49 -9.22 -9.36
N LEU A 184 -0.45 -8.40 -9.18
CA LEU A 184 -0.46 -6.96 -9.42
C LEU A 184 0.42 -6.66 -10.63
N ASP A 185 -0.15 -6.08 -11.69
CA ASP A 185 0.55 -5.74 -12.93
C ASP A 185 1.34 -6.92 -13.53
N GLY A 186 0.73 -8.11 -13.48
CA GLY A 186 1.29 -9.36 -13.98
C GLY A 186 2.29 -10.06 -13.05
N ILE A 187 2.59 -9.49 -11.88
CA ILE A 187 3.49 -10.07 -10.89
C ILE A 187 2.67 -10.74 -9.79
N SER A 188 2.89 -12.03 -9.55
CA SER A 188 2.21 -12.78 -8.48
C SER A 188 2.50 -12.15 -7.12
N LEU A 189 1.47 -11.88 -6.31
CA LEU A 189 1.66 -11.37 -4.95
C LEU A 189 2.40 -12.40 -4.07
N GLY A 190 2.32 -13.69 -4.41
CA GLY A 190 3.11 -14.73 -3.75
C GLY A 190 4.62 -14.55 -3.94
N ASP A 191 5.05 -14.06 -5.11
CA ASP A 191 6.46 -13.76 -5.39
C ASP A 191 6.95 -12.52 -4.62
N LEU A 192 6.01 -11.63 -4.25
CA LEU A 192 6.25 -10.48 -3.36
C LEU A 192 6.18 -10.87 -1.87
N GLY A 193 6.03 -12.16 -1.54
CA GLY A 193 5.91 -12.65 -0.16
C GLY A 193 4.51 -12.49 0.46
N ALA A 194 3.54 -11.96 -0.29
CA ALA A 194 2.15 -11.77 0.13
C ALA A 194 1.23 -12.75 -0.62
N ALA A 195 1.35 -14.05 -0.35
CA ALA A 195 0.54 -15.06 -1.02
C ALA A 195 -0.96 -14.92 -0.67
N VAL A 196 -1.70 -14.23 -1.53
CA VAL A 196 -3.15 -14.06 -1.44
C VAL A 196 -3.81 -14.94 -2.50
N ASN A 197 -4.63 -15.88 -2.04
CA ASN A 197 -5.46 -16.72 -2.91
C ASN A 197 -6.92 -16.58 -2.51
N LEU A 198 -7.80 -16.38 -3.49
CA LEU A 198 -9.23 -16.38 -3.26
C LEU A 198 -9.73 -17.81 -2.96
N PRO A 199 -10.61 -18.00 -1.96
CA PRO A 199 -11.17 -19.32 -1.68
C PRO A 199 -11.92 -19.90 -2.89
N PRO A 200 -11.86 -21.22 -3.14
CA PRO A 200 -12.55 -21.86 -4.27
C PRO A 200 -14.06 -21.57 -4.32
N GLN A 201 -14.68 -21.37 -3.16
CA GLN A 201 -16.10 -21.01 -3.05
C GLN A 201 -16.37 -19.62 -3.64
N VAL A 202 -15.46 -18.66 -3.41
CA VAL A 202 -15.54 -17.31 -3.99
C VAL A 202 -15.38 -17.40 -5.51
N MET A 203 -14.36 -18.11 -5.99
CA MET A 203 -14.14 -18.32 -7.43
C MET A 203 -15.37 -18.95 -8.10
N SER A 204 -15.97 -19.96 -7.48
CA SER A 204 -17.18 -20.60 -8.00
C SER A 204 -18.38 -19.65 -8.07
N MET A 205 -18.47 -18.69 -7.14
CA MET A 205 -19.53 -17.70 -7.10
C MET A 205 -19.33 -16.65 -8.18
N VAL A 206 -18.12 -16.11 -8.32
CA VAL A 206 -17.73 -15.16 -9.37
C VAL A 206 -18.03 -15.75 -10.76
N GLN A 207 -17.62 -16.98 -11.02
CA GLN A 207 -17.88 -17.69 -12.29
C GLN A 207 -19.38 -17.90 -12.53
N GLN A 208 -20.15 -18.26 -11.50
CA GLN A 208 -21.61 -18.44 -11.62
C GLN A 208 -22.35 -17.13 -11.90
N LEU A 209 -21.87 -16.03 -11.32
CA LEU A 209 -22.44 -14.71 -11.49
C LEU A 209 -21.97 -14.03 -12.80
N GLY A 210 -20.92 -14.57 -13.44
CA GLY A 210 -20.35 -14.01 -14.67
C GLY A 210 -19.65 -12.68 -14.44
N VAL A 211 -19.04 -12.51 -13.27
CA VAL A 211 -18.36 -11.28 -12.86
C VAL A 211 -16.97 -11.25 -13.51
N ASN A 212 -16.67 -10.16 -14.21
CA ASN A 212 -15.36 -9.92 -14.79
C ASN A 212 -14.52 -9.01 -13.88
N GLU A 213 -15.17 -8.09 -13.18
CA GLU A 213 -14.52 -7.13 -12.29
C GLU A 213 -15.32 -6.94 -11.00
N LEU A 214 -14.62 -6.94 -9.87
CA LEU A 214 -15.14 -6.48 -8.58
C LEU A 214 -14.29 -5.32 -8.10
N SER A 215 -14.90 -4.17 -7.88
CA SER A 215 -14.21 -2.99 -7.34
C SER A 215 -14.65 -2.68 -5.92
N VAL A 216 -13.68 -2.28 -5.11
CA VAL A 216 -13.84 -1.89 -3.70
C VAL A 216 -13.21 -0.51 -3.54
N ASP A 217 -14.04 0.46 -3.22
CA ASP A 217 -13.62 1.83 -2.93
C ASP A 217 -13.77 2.06 -1.42
N THR A 218 -12.67 2.28 -0.71
CA THR A 218 -12.71 2.66 0.70
C THR A 218 -12.71 4.18 0.84
N SER A 219 -13.35 4.66 1.88
CA SER A 219 -13.35 6.05 2.31
C SER A 219 -13.42 6.09 3.84
N PRO A 220 -13.05 7.20 4.49
CA PRO A 220 -13.12 7.35 5.95
C PRO A 220 -14.48 7.02 6.57
N ASN A 221 -15.56 7.11 5.78
CA ASN A 221 -16.93 6.90 6.24
C ASN A 221 -17.62 5.68 5.60
N GLY A 222 -16.91 4.85 4.84
CA GLY A 222 -17.55 3.71 4.21
C GLY A 222 -16.73 2.97 3.17
N ILE A 223 -17.29 1.83 2.75
CA ILE A 223 -16.78 0.98 1.68
C ILE A 223 -17.85 0.90 0.61
N GLN A 224 -17.57 1.39 -0.59
CA GLN A 224 -18.42 1.22 -1.74
C GLN A 224 -17.94 -0.01 -2.53
N LEU A 225 -18.89 -0.80 -2.99
CA LEU A 225 -18.64 -1.97 -3.81
C LEU A 225 -19.24 -1.77 -5.19
N SER A 226 -18.58 -2.28 -6.23
CA SER A 226 -19.16 -2.34 -7.57
C SER A 226 -18.76 -3.62 -8.29
N MET A 227 -19.61 -4.05 -9.23
CA MET A 227 -19.46 -5.30 -9.97
C MET A 227 -19.70 -5.03 -11.45
N ASP A 228 -18.67 -5.21 -12.28
CA ASP A 228 -18.65 -4.80 -13.69
C ASP A 228 -19.12 -3.33 -13.88
N GLY A 229 -18.61 -2.42 -13.04
CA GLY A 229 -18.99 -1.00 -13.04
C GLY A 229 -20.42 -0.70 -12.54
N ARG A 230 -21.16 -1.69 -12.03
CA ARG A 230 -22.49 -1.50 -11.44
C ARG A 230 -22.37 -1.45 -9.92
N SER A 231 -22.85 -0.37 -9.32
CA SER A 231 -22.82 -0.20 -7.86
C SER A 231 -23.55 -1.34 -7.16
N LEU A 232 -22.94 -1.88 -6.12
CA LEU A 232 -23.54 -2.79 -5.15
C LEU A 232 -23.90 -2.02 -3.87
N PRO A 233 -24.66 -2.61 -2.94
CA PRO A 233 -24.80 -2.02 -1.62
C PRO A 233 -23.43 -1.85 -0.97
N GLY A 234 -23.18 -0.67 -0.40
CA GLY A 234 -21.95 -0.37 0.32
C GLY A 234 -22.11 -0.59 1.82
N LEU A 235 -21.03 -0.38 2.55
CA LEU A 235 -21.01 -0.29 4.01
C LEU A 235 -20.75 1.16 4.39
N THR A 236 -21.53 1.72 5.30
CA THR A 236 -21.29 3.05 5.86
C THR A 236 -21.07 2.94 7.35
N PHE A 237 -20.09 3.69 7.86
CA PHE A 237 -19.75 3.73 9.27
C PHE A 237 -19.22 5.10 9.68
N ASP A 238 -19.33 5.40 10.96
CA ASP A 238 -18.52 6.40 11.65
C ASP A 238 -17.58 5.69 12.66
N PRO A 239 -16.53 6.36 13.18
CA PRO A 239 -15.60 5.74 14.12
C PRO A 239 -16.27 5.15 15.37
N ALA A 240 -17.33 5.78 15.88
CA ALA A 240 -18.02 5.25 17.06
C ALA A 240 -18.76 3.95 16.75
N SER A 241 -19.38 3.85 15.57
CA SER A 241 -20.10 2.68 15.10
C SER A 241 -19.15 1.52 14.78
N LEU A 242 -18.01 1.80 14.15
CA LEU A 242 -17.01 0.78 13.84
C LEU A 242 -16.44 0.21 15.14
N ASN A 243 -16.06 1.07 16.09
CA ASN A 243 -15.59 0.65 17.41
C ASN A 243 -16.64 -0.19 18.18
N ARG A 244 -17.93 0.20 18.12
CA ARG A 244 -19.01 -0.63 18.70
C ARG A 244 -19.09 -2.00 18.02
N ALA A 245 -18.99 -2.06 16.69
CA ALA A 245 -19.01 -3.31 15.96
C ALA A 245 -17.82 -4.21 16.30
N LEU A 246 -16.62 -3.66 16.45
CA LEU A 246 -15.43 -4.39 16.88
C LEU A 246 -15.60 -4.98 18.29
N GLY A 247 -16.16 -4.19 19.22
CA GLY A 247 -16.45 -4.66 20.58
C GLY A 247 -17.40 -5.86 20.61
N VAL A 248 -18.35 -5.93 19.67
CA VAL A 248 -19.26 -7.08 19.52
C VAL A 248 -18.59 -8.23 18.79
N ALA A 249 -17.87 -7.94 17.70
CA ALA A 249 -17.21 -8.93 16.85
C ALA A 249 -16.23 -9.80 17.64
N GLY A 250 -15.53 -9.24 18.64
CA GLY A 250 -14.62 -9.96 19.52
C GLY A 250 -15.25 -11.13 20.29
N ALA A 251 -16.58 -11.17 20.44
CA ALA A 251 -17.27 -12.31 21.03
C ALA A 251 -17.48 -13.50 20.05
N PHE A 252 -17.29 -13.26 18.75
CA PHE A 252 -17.58 -14.21 17.67
C PHE A 252 -16.35 -14.65 16.88
N VAL A 253 -15.24 -13.94 17.02
CA VAL A 253 -13.99 -14.26 16.33
C VAL A 253 -12.94 -14.78 17.31
N ASP A 254 -11.95 -15.51 16.79
CA ASP A 254 -10.81 -15.92 17.61
C ASP A 254 -9.80 -14.77 17.80
N ALA A 255 -8.85 -14.94 18.73
CA ALA A 255 -7.88 -13.90 19.05
C ALA A 255 -7.03 -13.43 17.85
N PRO A 256 -6.57 -14.31 16.93
CA PRO A 256 -5.87 -13.88 15.72
C PRO A 256 -6.74 -12.99 14.82
N THR A 257 -8.00 -13.38 14.58
CA THR A 257 -8.92 -12.57 13.77
C THR A 257 -9.24 -11.25 14.44
N GLN A 258 -9.40 -11.23 15.78
CA GLN A 258 -9.60 -9.98 16.51
C GLN A 258 -8.40 -9.03 16.34
N ALA A 259 -7.18 -9.53 16.46
CA ALA A 259 -5.98 -8.72 16.26
C ALA A 259 -5.92 -8.14 14.84
N MET A 260 -6.32 -8.92 13.82
CA MET A 260 -6.43 -8.42 12.45
C MET A 260 -7.48 -7.31 12.33
N LEU A 261 -8.65 -7.47 12.96
CA LEU A 261 -9.70 -6.45 12.94
C LEU A 261 -9.26 -5.15 13.66
N ASP A 262 -8.56 -5.29 14.80
CA ASP A 262 -8.01 -4.16 15.56
C ASP A 262 -6.96 -3.38 14.74
N GLN A 263 -6.22 -4.06 13.87
CA GLN A 263 -5.27 -3.44 12.94
C GLN A 263 -5.95 -2.82 11.70
N ALA A 264 -6.97 -3.50 11.17
CA ALA A 264 -7.65 -3.07 9.94
C ALA A 264 -8.61 -1.89 10.15
N ALA A 265 -9.26 -1.80 11.30
CA ALA A 265 -10.27 -0.76 11.54
C ALA A 265 -9.72 0.68 11.46
N PRO A 266 -8.58 1.03 12.09
CA PRO A 266 -7.99 2.36 11.94
C PRO A 266 -7.63 2.71 10.48
N LEU A 267 -7.28 1.70 9.67
CA LEU A 267 -7.01 1.91 8.24
C LEU A 267 -8.28 2.23 7.48
N LEU A 268 -9.37 1.52 7.73
CA LEU A 268 -10.66 1.81 7.08
C LEU A 268 -11.14 3.23 7.40
N GLU A 269 -10.92 3.71 8.63
CA GLU A 269 -11.27 5.08 9.03
C GLU A 269 -10.39 6.16 8.38
N SER A 270 -9.24 5.80 7.83
CA SER A 270 -8.25 6.76 7.32
C SER A 270 -7.81 6.50 5.88
N SER A 271 -8.48 5.59 5.16
CA SER A 271 -8.09 5.17 3.81
C SER A 271 -9.04 5.67 2.72
N ASP A 272 -8.43 6.09 1.62
CA ASP A 272 -9.03 6.33 0.32
C ASP A 272 -8.33 5.42 -0.70
N ILE A 273 -8.77 4.15 -0.73
CA ILE A 273 -8.18 3.10 -1.57
C ILE A 273 -9.25 2.63 -2.54
N ASN A 274 -8.98 2.79 -3.83
CA ASN A 274 -9.69 2.14 -4.92
C ASN A 274 -8.97 0.83 -5.27
N MET A 275 -9.67 -0.28 -5.27
CA MET A 275 -9.15 -1.57 -5.72
C MET A 275 -10.07 -2.13 -6.79
N ALA A 276 -9.54 -2.54 -7.92
CA ALA A 276 -10.29 -3.24 -8.96
C ALA A 276 -9.68 -4.64 -9.16
N LEU A 277 -10.43 -5.69 -8.81
CA LEU A 277 -10.02 -7.07 -9.02
C LEU A 277 -10.62 -7.60 -10.32
N SER A 278 -9.76 -7.88 -11.29
CA SER A 278 -10.12 -8.55 -12.53
C SER A 278 -10.12 -10.07 -12.37
N PHE A 279 -11.19 -10.71 -12.82
CA PHE A 279 -11.32 -12.17 -12.91
C PHE A 279 -11.12 -12.70 -14.33
N THR A 280 -10.62 -11.85 -15.24
CA THR A 280 -10.37 -12.23 -16.63
C THR A 280 -8.94 -12.76 -16.86
N GLY A 281 -8.10 -12.72 -15.82
CA GLY A 281 -6.67 -13.02 -15.88
C GLY A 281 -5.80 -11.84 -16.33
N GLU A 282 -6.40 -10.76 -16.84
CA GLU A 282 -5.71 -9.55 -17.27
C GLU A 282 -6.10 -8.36 -16.38
N PRO A 283 -5.18 -7.44 -16.03
CA PRO A 283 -5.51 -6.22 -15.30
C PRO A 283 -6.56 -5.36 -16.01
N THR A 284 -7.45 -4.69 -15.26
CA THR A 284 -8.52 -3.85 -15.83
C THR A 284 -8.26 -2.35 -15.72
N GLY A 285 -7.26 -1.94 -14.94
CA GLY A 285 -6.85 -0.55 -14.80
C GLY A 285 -5.35 -0.39 -14.54
N GLU A 286 -4.91 0.86 -14.49
CA GLU A 286 -3.55 1.21 -14.08
C GLU A 286 -3.47 1.21 -12.54
N THR A 287 -2.36 0.73 -12.01
CA THR A 287 -2.00 0.91 -10.60
C THR A 287 -1.37 2.30 -10.41
N ASP A 288 -1.95 3.10 -9.53
CA ASP A 288 -1.39 4.37 -9.06
C ASP A 288 -1.35 4.35 -7.54
N LEU A 289 -0.17 4.12 -6.97
CA LEU A 289 0.00 4.02 -5.52
C LEU A 289 0.11 5.39 -4.83
N GLY A 290 0.13 6.49 -5.59
CA GLY A 290 0.50 7.81 -5.09
C GLY A 290 1.87 7.81 -4.41
N ASN A 291 2.11 8.80 -3.54
CA ASN A 291 3.28 8.80 -2.67
C ASN A 291 3.03 7.85 -1.49
N VAL A 292 3.57 6.64 -1.54
CA VAL A 292 3.57 5.70 -0.41
C VAL A 292 4.53 6.21 0.66
N PRO A 293 4.07 6.68 1.84
CA PRO A 293 4.98 7.03 2.92
C PRO A 293 5.55 5.73 3.50
N VAL A 294 6.80 5.48 3.18
CA VAL A 294 7.57 4.37 3.74
C VAL A 294 8.41 4.92 4.88
N THR A 295 8.42 4.25 6.02
CA THR A 295 9.19 4.64 7.21
C THR A 295 9.98 3.46 7.70
N ILE A 296 11.27 3.66 7.98
CA ILE A 296 12.08 2.74 8.77
C ILE A 296 11.90 3.12 10.23
N ASN A 297 11.44 2.18 11.06
CA ASN A 297 11.28 2.39 12.49
C ASN A 297 12.64 2.38 13.22
N GLU A 298 12.67 2.79 14.49
CA GLU A 298 13.92 2.83 15.29
C GLU A 298 14.61 1.47 15.44
N ASP A 299 13.86 0.38 15.30
CA ASP A 299 14.37 -0.99 15.35
C ASP A 299 14.81 -1.53 13.98
N GLY A 300 14.75 -0.71 12.93
CA GLY A 300 15.12 -1.08 11.56
C GLY A 300 14.02 -1.81 10.78
N THR A 301 12.83 -2.01 11.37
CA THR A 301 11.68 -2.59 10.67
C THR A 301 11.03 -1.57 9.72
N LEU A 302 10.35 -2.07 8.69
CA LEU A 302 9.68 -1.26 7.69
C LEU A 302 8.23 -1.02 8.09
N SER A 303 7.77 0.21 8.00
CA SER A 303 6.36 0.58 8.02
C SER A 303 5.96 1.23 6.71
N ALA A 304 4.79 0.91 6.18
CA ALA A 304 4.18 1.63 5.06
C ALA A 304 2.79 2.07 5.50
N PHE A 305 2.41 3.33 5.22
CA PHE A 305 1.13 3.88 5.68
C PHE A 305 0.90 3.75 7.20
N GLY A 306 1.99 3.78 7.99
CA GLY A 306 1.95 3.60 9.44
C GLY A 306 1.78 2.16 9.92
N LEU A 307 1.72 1.18 9.01
CA LEU A 307 1.61 -0.25 9.33
C LEU A 307 2.97 -0.92 9.25
N SER A 308 3.30 -1.72 10.25
CA SER A 308 4.46 -2.60 10.18
C SER A 308 4.30 -3.63 9.04
N MET A 309 5.30 -3.73 8.18
CA MET A 309 5.38 -4.69 7.07
C MET A 309 6.03 -6.01 7.50
N GLY A 310 6.37 -6.15 8.79
CA GLY A 310 6.91 -7.37 9.38
C GLY A 310 7.78 -7.08 10.60
N ASP A 311 8.02 -8.12 11.39
CA ASP A 311 8.83 -8.02 12.62
C ASP A 311 10.34 -8.15 12.37
N GLN A 312 10.75 -8.31 11.11
CA GLN A 312 12.16 -8.46 10.74
C GLN A 312 12.72 -7.11 10.27
N PRO A 313 13.85 -6.67 10.82
CA PRO A 313 14.48 -5.43 10.36
C PRO A 313 14.93 -5.58 8.91
N VAL A 314 14.53 -4.61 8.08
CA VAL A 314 15.01 -4.51 6.69
C VAL A 314 16.35 -3.79 6.62
N LEU A 315 16.66 -2.97 7.62
CA LEU A 315 17.97 -2.37 7.83
C LEU A 315 18.52 -2.82 9.18
N ASP A 316 19.74 -3.36 9.19
CA ASP A 316 20.41 -3.68 10.45
C ASP A 316 20.75 -2.41 11.24
N ALA A 317 20.96 -2.57 12.56
CA ALA A 317 21.22 -1.46 13.46
C ALA A 317 22.52 -0.70 13.15
N ALA A 318 23.51 -1.34 12.53
CA ALA A 318 24.77 -0.68 12.17
C ALA A 318 24.55 0.23 10.96
N THR A 319 23.84 -0.24 9.95
CA THR A 319 23.45 0.54 8.77
C THR A 319 22.53 1.70 9.16
N LEU A 320 21.51 1.44 9.99
CA LEU A 320 20.64 2.51 10.48
C LEU A 320 21.44 3.57 11.26
N GLY A 321 22.36 3.14 12.13
CA GLY A 321 23.26 4.05 12.85
C GLY A 321 24.14 4.88 11.92
N MET A 322 24.69 4.28 10.86
CA MET A 322 25.46 4.99 9.84
C MET A 322 24.64 6.06 9.12
N LEU A 323 23.40 5.75 8.72
CA LEU A 323 22.50 6.72 8.08
C LEU A 323 22.15 7.86 9.05
N GLN A 324 21.90 7.55 10.33
CA GLN A 324 21.66 8.55 11.36
C GLN A 324 22.88 9.43 11.67
N ASP A 325 24.08 8.85 11.66
CA ASP A 325 25.34 9.59 11.86
C ASP A 325 25.64 10.53 10.69
N ALA A 326 25.20 10.17 9.48
CA ALA A 326 25.19 11.04 8.31
C ALA A 326 24.00 12.04 8.31
N ASN A 327 23.19 12.06 9.37
CA ASN A 327 21.97 12.85 9.50
C ASN A 327 21.00 12.66 8.32
N ILE A 328 20.85 11.43 7.84
CA ILE A 328 19.88 11.08 6.80
C ILE A 328 18.55 10.73 7.48
N GLN A 329 17.52 11.53 7.21
CA GLN A 329 16.16 11.35 7.71
C GLN A 329 15.16 11.05 6.58
N GLN A 330 15.55 11.25 5.31
CA GLN A 330 14.75 10.85 4.17
C GLN A 330 15.67 10.40 3.02
N LEU A 331 15.31 9.29 2.37
CA LEU A 331 15.88 8.86 1.10
C LEU A 331 14.78 8.88 0.04
N SER A 332 14.97 9.62 -1.04
CA SER A 332 14.04 9.64 -2.17
C SER A 332 14.65 8.87 -3.33
N LEU A 333 13.88 7.95 -3.89
CA LEU A 333 14.25 7.15 -5.05
C LEU A 333 13.22 7.40 -6.15
N ASP A 334 13.70 7.75 -7.33
CA ASP A 334 12.90 7.82 -8.56
C ASP A 334 13.50 6.84 -9.57
N VAL A 335 12.79 5.71 -9.76
CA VAL A 335 13.20 4.63 -10.65
C VAL A 335 12.58 4.86 -12.01
N GLN A 336 13.42 5.14 -12.99
CA GLN A 336 13.05 5.32 -14.39
C GLN A 336 13.29 4.03 -15.17
N GLU A 337 12.80 3.99 -16.41
CA GLU A 337 12.99 2.83 -17.29
C GLU A 337 14.48 2.43 -17.40
N ASN A 338 15.37 3.41 -17.54
CA ASN A 338 16.80 3.20 -17.78
C ASN A 338 17.68 3.93 -16.76
N GLY A 339 17.16 4.21 -15.56
CA GLY A 339 17.97 4.90 -14.54
C GLY A 339 17.32 5.01 -13.17
N LEU A 340 18.12 5.48 -12.22
CA LEU A 340 17.80 5.68 -10.83
C LEU A 340 18.29 7.06 -10.42
N ASN A 341 17.33 7.90 -10.04
CA ASN A 341 17.60 9.16 -9.36
C ASN A 341 17.52 8.95 -7.85
N LEU A 342 18.47 9.53 -7.13
CA LEU A 342 18.56 9.42 -5.68
C LEU A 342 18.65 10.80 -5.04
N ALA A 343 18.00 10.96 -3.89
CA ALA A 343 18.19 12.12 -3.04
C ALA A 343 18.25 11.71 -1.57
N ALA A 344 18.98 12.49 -0.78
CA ALA A 344 18.95 12.39 0.68
C ALA A 344 18.52 13.73 1.26
N ASN A 345 17.53 13.73 2.14
CA ASN A 345 16.99 14.94 2.79
C ASN A 345 16.62 16.05 1.78
N GLY A 346 15.99 15.68 0.66
CA GLY A 346 15.63 16.61 -0.41
C GLY A 346 16.80 17.11 -1.28
N LYS A 347 18.03 16.68 -1.02
CA LYS A 347 19.22 17.02 -1.82
C LYS A 347 19.52 15.92 -2.80
N LYS A 348 19.45 16.22 -4.10
CA LYS A 348 19.80 15.28 -5.17
C LYS A 348 21.24 14.78 -5.05
N LEU A 349 21.44 13.52 -5.36
CA LEU A 349 22.72 12.83 -5.49
C LEU A 349 22.97 12.52 -6.97
N PRO A 350 24.17 12.08 -7.37
CA PRO A 350 24.41 11.60 -8.72
C PRO A 350 23.40 10.51 -9.09
N SER A 351 22.90 10.57 -10.32
CA SER A 351 22.00 9.54 -10.86
C SER A 351 22.79 8.50 -11.60
N VAL A 352 22.23 7.30 -11.64
CA VAL A 352 22.83 6.16 -12.30
C VAL A 352 21.88 5.72 -13.40
N SER A 353 22.36 5.61 -14.63
CA SER A 353 21.63 5.05 -15.75
C SER A 353 22.28 3.78 -16.27
N TRP A 354 21.44 2.90 -16.81
CA TRP A 354 21.82 1.58 -17.29
C TRP A 354 21.08 1.25 -18.58
N ASN A 355 21.60 0.26 -19.30
CA ASN A 355 20.94 -0.38 -20.42
C ASN A 355 20.58 -1.84 -20.04
N GLU A 356 19.95 -2.58 -20.96
CA GLU A 356 19.55 -3.98 -20.70
C GLU A 356 20.74 -4.89 -20.36
N ASP A 357 21.90 -4.65 -20.98
CA ASP A 357 23.11 -5.44 -20.78
C ASP A 357 23.82 -5.10 -19.46
N SER A 358 23.57 -3.90 -18.92
CA SER A 358 24.31 -3.36 -17.78
C SER A 358 23.58 -3.43 -16.44
N LEU A 359 22.27 -3.68 -16.45
CA LEU A 359 21.48 -3.93 -15.24
C LEU A 359 22.02 -5.11 -14.39
N PRO A 360 22.42 -6.26 -14.96
CA PRO A 360 23.00 -7.37 -14.18
C PRO A 360 24.32 -6.98 -13.49
N VAL A 361 25.09 -6.08 -14.12
CA VAL A 361 26.33 -5.52 -13.54
C VAL A 361 25.99 -4.67 -12.32
N LEU A 362 25.02 -3.75 -12.46
CA LEU A 362 24.54 -2.93 -11.34
C LEU A 362 24.00 -3.80 -10.19
N ALA A 363 23.22 -4.85 -10.50
CA ALA A 363 22.69 -5.76 -9.51
C ALA A 363 23.78 -6.54 -8.76
N SER A 364 24.87 -6.91 -9.46
CA SER A 364 26.03 -7.55 -8.85
C SER A 364 26.82 -6.60 -7.95
N VAL A 365 27.02 -5.36 -8.39
CA VAL A 365 27.70 -4.30 -7.60
C VAL A 365 26.92 -4.02 -6.32
N VAL A 366 25.63 -3.71 -6.44
CA VAL A 366 24.76 -3.40 -5.29
C VAL A 366 24.63 -4.62 -4.39
N GLY A 367 24.45 -5.82 -4.97
CA GLY A 367 24.35 -7.05 -4.21
C GLY A 367 25.61 -7.37 -3.40
N GLY A 368 26.80 -7.13 -3.95
CA GLY A 368 28.06 -7.30 -3.25
C GLY A 368 28.27 -6.33 -2.09
N VAL A 369 27.79 -5.09 -2.23
CA VAL A 369 27.91 -4.05 -1.18
C VAL A 369 26.84 -4.21 -0.10
N ALA A 370 25.59 -4.44 -0.49
CA ALA A 370 24.45 -4.51 0.42
C ALA A 370 24.22 -5.92 0.98
N GLY A 371 24.93 -6.94 0.48
CA GLY A 371 24.70 -8.34 0.84
C GLY A 371 23.35 -8.89 0.32
N ILE A 372 22.78 -8.25 -0.69
CA ILE A 372 21.50 -8.64 -1.31
C ILE A 372 21.78 -9.55 -2.50
N ALA A 373 21.00 -10.62 -2.66
CA ALA A 373 21.13 -11.48 -3.84
C ALA A 373 20.72 -10.70 -5.11
N PRO A 374 21.51 -10.75 -6.21
CA PRO A 374 21.21 -10.00 -7.43
C PRO A 374 19.80 -10.24 -7.98
N ALA A 375 19.33 -11.49 -7.96
CA ALA A 375 17.99 -11.86 -8.45
C ALA A 375 16.84 -11.17 -7.67
N THR A 376 17.03 -10.94 -6.36
CA THR A 376 16.05 -10.23 -5.53
C THR A 376 16.00 -8.75 -5.91
N LEU A 377 17.17 -8.14 -6.17
CA LEU A 377 17.24 -6.75 -6.61
C LEU A 377 16.63 -6.58 -8.00
N GLU A 378 16.93 -7.47 -8.95
CA GLU A 378 16.35 -7.44 -10.30
C GLU A 378 14.83 -7.54 -10.27
N SER A 379 14.30 -8.46 -9.44
CA SER A 379 12.85 -8.60 -9.26
C SER A 379 12.23 -7.34 -8.66
N GLY A 380 12.86 -6.78 -7.60
CA GLY A 380 12.38 -5.56 -6.96
C GLY A 380 12.45 -4.33 -7.87
N LEU A 381 13.54 -4.14 -8.61
CA LEU A 381 13.68 -3.08 -9.60
C LEU A 381 12.67 -3.27 -10.75
N GLY A 382 12.38 -4.50 -11.16
CA GLY A 382 11.33 -4.78 -12.14
C GLY A 382 9.96 -4.29 -11.70
N VAL A 383 9.59 -4.54 -10.43
CA VAL A 383 8.34 -4.01 -9.84
C VAL A 383 8.35 -2.49 -9.85
N LEU A 384 9.42 -1.85 -9.37
CA LEU A 384 9.52 -0.38 -9.28
C LEU A 384 9.47 0.28 -10.67
N ARG A 385 10.15 -0.30 -11.68
CA ARG A 385 10.13 0.18 -13.07
C ARG A 385 8.73 0.08 -13.68
N ASN A 386 8.03 -1.04 -13.48
CA ASN A 386 6.71 -1.26 -14.07
C ASN A 386 5.61 -0.41 -13.41
N SER A 387 5.79 -0.07 -12.14
CA SER A 387 4.84 0.71 -11.37
C SER A 387 5.09 2.22 -11.43
N GLY A 388 6.19 2.67 -12.05
CA GLY A 388 6.58 4.08 -12.10
C GLY A 388 6.75 4.70 -10.71
N LEU A 389 7.08 3.89 -9.71
CA LEU A 389 7.09 4.28 -8.31
C LEU A 389 8.26 5.23 -8.03
N SER A 390 7.92 6.47 -7.67
CA SER A 390 8.79 7.30 -6.84
C SER A 390 8.48 6.99 -5.38
N THR A 391 9.51 6.70 -4.58
CA THR A 391 9.33 6.38 -3.16
C THR A 391 10.20 7.28 -2.31
N SER A 392 9.64 7.74 -1.19
CA SER A 392 10.39 8.39 -0.14
C SER A 392 10.37 7.49 1.09
N VAL A 393 11.57 7.13 1.55
CA VAL A 393 11.80 6.34 2.74
C VAL A 393 12.23 7.28 3.85
N ASN A 394 11.37 7.47 4.84
CA ASN A 394 11.67 8.26 6.03
C ASN A 394 12.46 7.40 7.03
N LEU A 395 13.46 8.00 7.64
CA LEU A 395 14.30 7.39 8.67
C LEU A 395 14.15 8.14 9.99
N PRO A 396 14.30 7.46 11.14
CA PRO A 396 14.16 8.09 12.43
C PRO A 396 15.35 9.03 12.66
N PRO A 397 15.13 10.25 13.18
CA PRO A 397 16.23 11.17 13.46
C PRO A 397 17.18 10.57 14.49
N LYS A 398 18.44 10.99 14.43
CA LYS A 398 19.42 10.66 15.46
C LYS A 398 18.91 11.13 16.82
N ALA A 399 19.11 10.31 17.86
CA ALA A 399 18.62 10.62 19.20
C ALA A 399 19.10 12.02 19.69
N GLY A 400 18.15 12.90 19.97
CA GLY A 400 18.43 14.28 20.39
C GLY A 400 18.46 15.32 19.26
N GLU A 401 18.31 14.90 18.01
CA GLU A 401 18.11 15.78 16.86
C GLU A 401 16.62 15.95 16.54
N ALA A 402 16.26 17.11 15.99
CA ALA A 402 14.89 17.38 15.57
C ALA A 402 14.63 16.80 14.17
N ALA A 403 13.36 16.44 13.92
CA ALA A 403 12.91 16.08 12.58
C ALA A 403 13.13 17.26 11.63
N MET A 404 13.75 17.00 10.48
CA MET A 404 13.95 18.00 9.43
C MET A 404 12.67 18.16 8.59
N GLU A 405 12.38 19.39 8.19
CA GLU A 405 11.35 19.63 7.18
C GLU A 405 11.86 19.16 5.81
N MET A 406 11.12 18.25 5.18
CA MET A 406 11.46 17.68 3.89
C MET A 406 10.63 18.30 2.77
N PRO A 407 11.19 18.52 1.58
CA PRO A 407 10.41 18.94 0.43
C PRO A 407 9.46 17.82 -0.04
N GLU A 408 8.28 18.18 -0.55
CA GLU A 408 7.30 17.23 -1.09
C GLU A 408 7.80 16.49 -2.35
N SER A 409 8.71 17.12 -3.10
CA SER A 409 9.32 16.56 -4.31
C SER A 409 10.75 17.05 -4.46
N VAL A 410 11.55 16.26 -5.19
CA VAL A 410 12.94 16.61 -5.51
C VAL A 410 13.05 16.86 -7.01
N ASP A 411 13.71 17.96 -7.38
CA ASP A 411 14.06 18.25 -8.76
C ASP A 411 15.35 17.50 -9.12
N PHE A 412 15.23 16.52 -10.02
CA PHE A 412 16.34 15.70 -10.52
C PHE A 412 16.97 16.24 -11.80
N THR A 413 16.76 17.52 -12.15
CA THR A 413 17.49 18.15 -13.26
C THR A 413 18.92 18.46 -12.85
N TYR A 414 19.90 18.09 -13.68
CA TYR A 414 21.31 18.42 -13.47
C TYR A 414 21.68 19.69 -14.22
N ALA A 415 22.39 20.59 -13.54
CA ALA A 415 22.86 21.83 -14.14
C ALA A 415 24.07 21.55 -15.04
N PRO A 416 24.19 22.25 -16.19
CA PRO A 416 25.37 22.13 -17.04
C PRO A 416 26.64 22.63 -16.35
N PRO A 417 27.84 22.27 -16.84
CA PRO A 417 29.09 22.66 -16.22
C PRO A 417 29.30 24.17 -16.30
N GLU A 418 29.54 24.82 -15.18
CA GLU A 418 29.88 26.24 -15.13
C GLU A 418 31.40 26.45 -15.10
N LEU A 419 32.05 26.33 -16.26
CA LEU A 419 33.51 26.52 -16.37
C LEU A 419 33.95 28.01 -16.43
N GLY A 420 33.00 28.93 -16.62
CA GLY A 420 33.31 30.36 -16.84
C GLY A 420 34.24 30.55 -18.05
N ASP A 421 35.37 31.24 -17.84
CA ASP A 421 36.41 31.46 -18.86
C ASP A 421 37.49 30.34 -18.90
N LEU A 422 37.35 29.30 -18.09
CA LEU A 422 38.32 28.20 -18.03
C LEU A 422 38.07 27.19 -19.15
N SER A 423 39.16 26.63 -19.69
CA SER A 423 39.08 25.48 -20.58
C SER A 423 38.79 24.22 -19.76
N ALA A 424 37.96 23.32 -20.30
CA ALA A 424 37.74 21.98 -19.78
C ALA A 424 39.09 21.29 -19.49
N PRO A 425 39.33 20.81 -18.26
CA PRO A 425 40.54 20.03 -17.98
C PRO A 425 40.47 18.70 -18.72
N VAL A 426 41.59 18.28 -19.28
CA VAL A 426 41.73 17.00 -19.98
C VAL A 426 42.61 16.09 -19.13
N VAL A 427 42.10 14.91 -18.77
CA VAL A 427 42.85 13.87 -18.05
C VAL A 427 42.86 12.61 -18.89
N LYS A 428 44.05 12.21 -19.32
CA LYS A 428 44.26 10.93 -20.01
C LYS A 428 45.21 10.07 -19.20
N LEU A 429 44.79 8.86 -18.87
CA LEU A 429 45.59 7.93 -18.08
C LEU A 429 45.44 6.52 -18.64
N ASP A 430 46.58 5.85 -18.81
CA ASP A 430 46.65 4.43 -19.06
C ASP A 430 47.45 3.82 -17.89
N ALA A 431 46.85 2.86 -17.22
CA ALA A 431 47.40 2.24 -16.02
C ALA A 431 47.12 0.74 -15.97
N THR A 432 47.95 0.03 -15.22
CA THR A 432 47.79 -1.39 -14.92
C THR A 432 47.80 -1.58 -13.41
N LEU A 433 46.81 -2.30 -12.88
CA LEU A 433 46.70 -2.66 -11.47
C LEU A 433 47.13 -4.11 -11.23
N ASN A 434 47.70 -4.35 -10.06
CA ASN A 434 47.88 -5.69 -9.51
C ASN A 434 46.57 -6.17 -8.84
N GLN A 435 46.48 -7.47 -8.57
CA GLN A 435 45.36 -8.09 -7.84
C GLN A 435 45.04 -7.46 -6.47
N ASP A 436 46.02 -6.81 -5.84
CA ASP A 436 45.81 -6.12 -4.56
C ASP A 436 45.30 -4.68 -4.70
N GLY A 437 45.02 -4.23 -5.93
CA GLY A 437 44.57 -2.86 -6.23
C GLY A 437 45.67 -1.80 -6.23
N SER A 438 46.95 -2.21 -6.14
CA SER A 438 48.10 -1.30 -6.30
C SER A 438 48.46 -1.09 -7.77
N LEU A 439 49.04 0.07 -8.11
CA LEU A 439 49.54 0.33 -9.46
C LEU A 439 50.79 -0.52 -9.76
N ALA A 440 50.73 -1.28 -10.85
CA ALA A 440 51.89 -1.92 -11.47
C ALA A 440 52.61 -0.95 -12.41
N GLU A 441 51.84 -0.22 -13.22
CA GLU A 441 52.31 0.78 -14.17
C GLU A 441 51.26 1.88 -14.33
N ALA A 442 51.69 3.12 -14.53
CA ALA A 442 50.80 4.23 -14.88
C ALA A 442 51.56 5.32 -15.62
N ALA A 443 51.03 5.81 -16.73
CA ALA A 443 51.64 6.88 -17.53
C ALA A 443 53.12 6.60 -17.89
N GLY A 444 53.48 5.33 -18.11
CA GLY A 444 54.85 4.87 -18.39
C GLY A 444 55.81 4.88 -17.20
N LEU A 445 55.30 5.06 -15.97
CA LEU A 445 56.05 4.89 -14.74
C LEU A 445 55.83 3.50 -14.16
N ASP A 446 56.92 2.82 -13.80
CA ASP A 446 56.85 1.53 -13.11
C ASP A 446 56.49 1.67 -11.62
N GLN A 447 56.15 0.54 -10.99
CA GLN A 447 55.79 0.49 -9.58
C GLN A 447 56.82 1.12 -8.63
N ASN A 448 58.12 1.03 -8.91
CA ASN A 448 59.16 1.62 -8.05
C ASN A 448 59.16 3.15 -8.16
N ALA A 449 59.01 3.68 -9.37
CA ALA A 449 58.88 5.10 -9.61
C ALA A 449 57.61 5.66 -8.96
N LEU A 450 56.48 4.96 -9.11
CA LEU A 450 55.20 5.31 -8.49
C LEU A 450 55.28 5.27 -6.95
N ALA A 451 55.92 4.25 -6.38
CA ALA A 451 56.18 4.18 -4.94
C ALA A 451 57.06 5.35 -4.46
N GLY A 452 58.04 5.76 -5.27
CA GLY A 452 58.85 6.95 -5.01
C GLY A 452 58.05 8.26 -4.98
N LEU A 453 56.88 8.29 -5.64
CA LEU A 453 55.91 9.39 -5.61
C LEU A 453 54.87 9.23 -4.49
N GLY A 454 54.96 8.18 -3.67
CA GLY A 454 53.99 7.87 -2.61
C GLY A 454 52.75 7.12 -3.09
N LEU A 455 52.72 6.66 -4.34
CA LEU A 455 51.59 5.92 -4.95
C LEU A 455 51.79 4.39 -4.91
N GLY A 456 52.63 3.89 -4.00
CA GLY A 456 52.97 2.47 -3.92
C GLY A 456 51.96 1.60 -3.14
N GLY A 457 50.90 2.20 -2.60
CA GLY A 457 49.85 1.49 -1.88
C GLY A 457 48.69 1.06 -2.78
N PRO A 458 47.76 0.23 -2.27
CA PRO A 458 46.50 -0.05 -2.95
C PRO A 458 45.71 1.25 -3.11
N LEU A 459 45.42 1.62 -4.36
CA LEU A 459 44.62 2.81 -4.69
C LEU A 459 43.15 2.47 -4.85
N VAL A 460 42.86 1.25 -5.30
CA VAL A 460 41.49 0.75 -5.44
C VAL A 460 41.12 -0.04 -4.19
N PRO A 461 39.98 0.27 -3.54
CA PRO A 461 39.50 -0.50 -2.40
C PRO A 461 39.33 -1.99 -2.72
N ALA A 462 39.66 -2.87 -1.77
CA ALA A 462 39.61 -4.32 -1.98
C ALA A 462 38.22 -4.84 -2.36
N ASN A 463 37.15 -4.20 -1.88
CA ASN A 463 35.77 -4.54 -2.27
C ASN A 463 35.50 -4.19 -3.74
N VAL A 464 36.09 -3.10 -4.27
CA VAL A 464 35.96 -2.75 -5.69
C VAL A 464 36.72 -3.76 -6.56
N MET A 465 37.94 -4.15 -6.16
CA MET A 465 38.68 -5.21 -6.84
C MET A 465 37.91 -6.52 -6.87
N ALA A 466 37.31 -6.92 -5.75
CA ALA A 466 36.50 -8.13 -5.67
C ALA A 466 35.25 -8.08 -6.58
N ILE A 467 34.62 -6.91 -6.72
CA ILE A 467 33.50 -6.69 -7.63
C ILE A 467 33.97 -6.85 -9.08
N LEU A 468 35.06 -6.19 -9.47
CA LEU A 468 35.63 -6.28 -10.83
C LEU A 468 36.01 -7.73 -11.19
N ASP A 469 36.65 -8.45 -10.26
CA ASP A 469 36.96 -9.87 -10.40
C ASP A 469 35.70 -10.74 -10.57
N SER A 470 34.64 -10.45 -9.80
CA SER A 470 33.38 -11.19 -9.89
C SER A 470 32.64 -10.99 -11.21
N LEU A 471 32.82 -9.81 -11.81
CA LEU A 471 32.32 -9.47 -13.14
C LEU A 471 33.20 -10.04 -14.26
N GLY A 472 34.38 -10.56 -13.92
CA GLY A 472 35.34 -11.08 -14.91
C GLY A 472 35.98 -9.98 -15.75
N ALA A 473 35.99 -8.74 -15.27
CA ALA A 473 36.53 -7.61 -16.00
C ALA A 473 38.06 -7.73 -16.12
N SER A 474 38.60 -7.50 -17.32
CA SER A 474 40.04 -7.42 -17.57
C SER A 474 40.51 -5.98 -17.82
N GLU A 475 39.59 -5.13 -18.27
CA GLU A 475 39.80 -3.73 -18.56
C GLU A 475 38.64 -2.90 -18.02
N VAL A 476 38.98 -1.79 -17.37
CA VAL A 476 38.05 -0.76 -16.92
C VAL A 476 38.40 0.53 -17.65
N ASN A 477 37.45 1.10 -18.38
CA ASN A 477 37.64 2.39 -19.03
C ASN A 477 36.61 3.38 -18.50
N LEU A 478 37.07 4.57 -18.09
CA LEU A 478 36.26 5.67 -17.60
C LEU A 478 36.40 6.82 -18.59
N THR A 479 35.29 7.21 -19.20
CA THR A 479 35.25 8.40 -20.06
C THR A 479 34.22 9.39 -19.56
N SER A 480 34.45 10.69 -19.74
CA SER A 480 33.43 11.69 -19.40
C SER A 480 32.96 12.49 -20.61
N ASP A 481 31.66 12.75 -20.62
CA ASP A 481 31.02 13.82 -21.37
C ASP A 481 30.64 14.94 -20.39
N PRO A 482 30.22 16.13 -20.86
CA PRO A 482 29.65 17.14 -19.97
C PRO A 482 28.54 16.54 -19.09
N ASP A 483 28.72 16.65 -17.76
CA ASP A 483 27.81 16.16 -16.70
C ASP A 483 27.62 14.64 -16.63
N MET A 484 28.43 13.85 -17.34
CA MET A 484 28.29 12.39 -17.37
C MET A 484 29.64 11.68 -17.28
N LEU A 485 29.68 10.60 -16.51
CA LEU A 485 30.78 9.63 -16.48
C LEU A 485 30.28 8.29 -16.98
N HIS A 486 30.93 7.79 -18.02
CA HIS A 486 30.70 6.47 -18.59
C HIS A 486 31.75 5.51 -18.05
N LEU A 487 31.29 4.37 -17.56
CA LEU A 487 32.11 3.25 -17.14
C LEU A 487 31.95 2.12 -18.16
N PHE A 488 33.06 1.70 -18.75
CA PHE A 488 33.15 0.56 -19.65
C PHE A 488 33.92 -0.57 -18.97
N LEU A 489 33.42 -1.79 -19.14
CA LEU A 489 34.10 -3.03 -18.76
C LEU A 489 34.36 -3.84 -20.04
N ASP A 490 35.63 -4.12 -20.33
CA ASP A 490 36.07 -4.85 -21.52
C ASP A 490 35.50 -4.28 -22.85
N GLY A 491 35.34 -2.95 -22.91
CA GLY A 491 34.83 -2.23 -24.07
C GLY A 491 33.29 -2.12 -24.18
N SER A 492 32.54 -2.69 -23.23
CA SER A 492 31.08 -2.56 -23.15
C SER A 492 30.68 -1.56 -22.07
N GLU A 493 29.73 -0.66 -22.37
CA GLU A 493 29.22 0.33 -21.41
C GLU A 493 28.45 -0.37 -20.29
N ALA A 494 28.97 -0.29 -19.07
CA ALA A 494 28.45 -0.93 -17.88
C ALA A 494 27.65 0.03 -16.99
N LEU A 495 27.97 1.32 -16.98
CA LEU A 495 27.24 2.29 -16.18
C LEU A 495 27.43 3.69 -16.72
N THR A 496 26.38 4.50 -16.65
CA THR A 496 26.51 5.94 -16.84
C THR A 496 26.08 6.63 -15.55
N VAL A 497 26.89 7.57 -15.07
CA VAL A 497 26.61 8.37 -13.88
C VAL A 497 26.44 9.80 -14.33
N GLN A 498 25.25 10.37 -14.15
CA GLN A 498 24.99 11.78 -14.42
C GLN A 498 25.09 12.58 -13.12
N TYR A 499 25.80 13.70 -13.18
CA TYR A 499 26.08 14.53 -12.03
C TYR A 499 26.33 15.99 -12.42
N ASP A 500 26.05 16.88 -11.49
CA ASP A 500 26.52 18.26 -11.48
C ASP A 500 27.33 18.56 -10.20
N GLN A 501 27.89 19.77 -10.12
CA GLN A 501 28.69 20.17 -8.95
C GLN A 501 27.90 19.99 -7.63
N ALA A 502 26.64 20.42 -7.59
CA ALA A 502 25.82 20.35 -6.37
C ALA A 502 25.56 18.90 -5.94
N SER A 503 25.26 18.01 -6.88
CA SER A 503 25.05 16.59 -6.60
C SER A 503 26.31 15.90 -6.08
N LEU A 504 27.49 16.23 -6.62
CA LEU A 504 28.77 15.70 -6.14
C LEU A 504 29.10 16.24 -4.74
N GLU A 505 28.85 17.52 -4.48
CA GLU A 505 29.00 18.10 -3.14
C GLU A 505 28.11 17.40 -2.13
N ASN A 506 26.85 17.14 -2.48
CA ASN A 506 25.91 16.40 -1.62
C ASN A 506 26.38 14.96 -1.39
N ALA A 507 26.84 14.27 -2.43
CA ALA A 507 27.38 12.91 -2.29
C ALA A 507 28.62 12.89 -1.39
N LEU A 508 29.50 13.90 -1.50
CA LEU A 508 30.68 14.01 -0.63
C LEU A 508 30.29 14.31 0.82
N ASP A 509 29.29 15.17 1.05
CA ASP A 509 28.74 15.44 2.39
C ASP A 509 28.21 14.17 3.06
N LEU A 510 27.58 13.27 2.30
CA LEU A 510 27.11 11.98 2.80
C LEU A 510 28.23 10.96 2.99
N ALA A 511 29.20 10.91 2.07
CA ALA A 511 30.24 9.89 2.09
C ALA A 511 31.26 10.11 3.21
N VAL A 512 31.63 11.36 3.50
CA VAL A 512 32.66 11.69 4.49
C VAL A 512 32.38 11.09 5.87
N PRO A 513 31.18 11.24 6.47
CA PRO A 513 30.84 10.61 7.75
C PRO A 513 30.93 9.07 7.71
N LEU A 514 30.61 8.46 6.56
CA LEU A 514 30.51 7.01 6.40
C LEU A 514 31.88 6.33 6.24
N LEU A 515 32.87 7.03 5.71
CA LEU A 515 34.20 6.47 5.46
C LEU A 515 35.10 6.44 6.71
N GLY A 516 34.66 7.08 7.80
CA GLY A 516 35.37 7.16 9.08
C GLY A 516 36.66 7.99 9.04
N ASP A 517 37.22 8.26 10.23
CA ASP A 517 38.35 9.17 10.43
C ASP A 517 39.67 8.73 9.75
N ALA A 518 39.79 7.44 9.40
CA ALA A 518 40.98 6.89 8.74
C ALA A 518 40.99 7.16 7.22
N SER A 519 39.88 7.62 6.65
CA SER A 519 39.79 7.93 5.23
C SER A 519 40.61 9.18 4.89
N PRO A 520 41.39 9.18 3.79
CA PRO A 520 42.00 10.40 3.27
C PRO A 520 40.97 11.52 3.05
N LEU A 521 39.74 11.16 2.67
CA LEU A 521 38.64 12.10 2.47
C LEU A 521 38.15 12.75 3.78
N ALA A 522 38.52 12.24 4.95
CA ALA A 522 38.25 12.90 6.24
C ALA A 522 39.23 14.06 6.53
N ASN A 523 40.32 14.20 5.76
CA ASN A 523 41.27 15.29 5.93
C ASN A 523 40.66 16.63 5.46
N PRO A 524 40.58 17.66 6.34
CA PRO A 524 39.93 18.93 6.00
C PRO A 524 40.63 19.70 4.89
N ASP A 525 41.97 19.64 4.81
CA ASP A 525 42.73 20.31 3.74
C ASP A 525 42.48 19.64 2.39
N LEU A 526 42.37 18.29 2.38
CA LEU A 526 42.02 17.56 1.17
C LEU A 526 40.58 17.83 0.75
N GLN A 527 39.64 17.92 1.71
CA GLN A 527 38.26 18.30 1.39
C GLN A 527 38.17 19.71 0.83
N GLU A 528 38.89 20.67 1.40
CA GLU A 528 38.95 22.02 0.85
C GLU A 528 39.49 22.00 -0.57
N LEU A 529 40.56 21.26 -0.83
CA LEU A 529 41.10 21.09 -2.19
C LEU A 529 40.08 20.44 -3.14
N ILE A 530 39.41 19.36 -2.72
CA ILE A 530 38.39 18.67 -3.52
C ILE A 530 37.25 19.64 -3.86
N ARG A 531 36.68 20.31 -2.86
CA ARG A 531 35.51 21.16 -3.03
C ARG A 531 35.80 22.44 -3.80
N THR A 532 36.95 23.05 -3.58
CA THR A 532 37.26 24.36 -4.18
C THR A 532 37.93 24.26 -5.54
N VAL A 533 38.66 23.17 -5.80
CA VAL A 533 39.46 23.02 -7.03
C VAL A 533 38.89 21.93 -7.93
N PHE A 534 38.61 20.73 -7.41
CA PHE A 534 38.25 19.60 -8.27
C PHE A 534 36.76 19.55 -8.62
N LEU A 535 35.87 19.67 -7.65
CA LEU A 535 34.42 19.56 -7.88
C LEU A 535 33.87 20.55 -8.91
N PRO A 536 34.25 21.84 -8.94
CA PRO A 536 33.74 22.77 -9.96
C PRO A 536 34.18 22.43 -11.39
N LEU A 537 35.28 21.68 -11.53
CA LEU A 537 35.87 21.35 -12.83
C LEU A 537 35.43 19.99 -13.36
N LEU A 538 35.03 19.06 -12.48
CA LEU A 538 34.70 17.69 -12.83
C LEU A 538 33.53 17.56 -13.84
N PRO A 539 32.40 18.27 -13.69
CA PRO A 539 31.30 18.18 -14.66
C PRO A 539 31.70 18.58 -16.08
N GLY A 540 32.67 19.49 -16.21
CA GLY A 540 33.18 19.96 -17.50
C GLY A 540 34.48 19.31 -17.95
N SER A 541 34.93 18.23 -17.29
CA SER A 541 36.21 17.57 -17.60
C SER A 541 36.09 16.58 -18.75
N ASP A 542 37.18 16.43 -19.51
CA ASP A 542 37.37 15.39 -20.53
C ASP A 542 38.30 14.32 -19.93
N LEU A 543 37.68 13.28 -19.37
CA LEU A 543 38.34 12.14 -18.75
C LEU A 543 38.40 11.00 -19.76
N ASP A 544 39.55 10.35 -19.83
CA ASP A 544 39.81 9.17 -20.66
C ASP A 544 40.85 8.32 -19.91
N VAL A 545 40.36 7.50 -18.98
CA VAL A 545 41.17 6.70 -18.06
C VAL A 545 40.95 5.22 -18.34
N THR A 546 41.99 4.53 -18.80
CA THR A 546 41.98 3.08 -19.02
C THR A 546 42.83 2.39 -17.97
N VAL A 547 42.27 1.35 -17.37
CA VAL A 547 42.90 0.55 -16.32
C VAL A 547 42.84 -0.93 -16.67
N HIS A 548 43.99 -1.56 -16.84
CA HIS A 548 44.12 -3.00 -17.04
C HIS A 548 44.26 -3.72 -15.71
N LEU A 549 43.56 -4.84 -15.54
CA LEU A 549 43.56 -5.66 -14.32
C LEU A 549 44.40 -6.93 -14.56
N ASN A 550 45.43 -7.15 -13.74
CA ASN A 550 46.34 -8.32 -13.81
C ASN A 550 46.09 -9.38 -12.75
#